data_AF-Q12P91-F1
#
_entry.id   AF-Q12P91-F1
#
_cell.length_a   1.000
_cell.length_b   1.000
_cell.length_c   1.000
_cell.angle_alpha   90.00
_cell.angle_beta   90.00
_cell.angle_gamma   90.00
#
_symmetry.space_group_name_H-M   'P 1'
#
loop_
_entity.id
_entity.type
_entity.pdbx_description
1 polymer ?
#
loop_
_entity_poly.entity_id
_entity_poly.type
_entity_poly.pdbx_seq_one_letter_code
_entity_poly.pdbx_strand_id
1 'polypeptide(L)'
;MSLTDLKRKKLKSKPKSISADEFISDADNYAAGRNEQLAQQRAKAGLNKKTSSLYRHATFTLTERSISQLDKLAQNNQLAKSKILRLLIDEFYHRQLLDPSTSLIDDNTD
;
A
#
# COMPACT_ATOMS: atom_id res chain seq x y z
N MET A 1 -9.49 -14.43 1.26
CA MET A 1 -9.09 -14.37 -0.16
C MET A 1 -10.34 -14.64 -1.01
N SER A 2 -10.73 -13.73 -1.90
CA SER A 2 -12.03 -13.77 -2.61
C SER A 2 -12.00 -14.64 -3.87
N LEU A 3 -13.07 -15.40 -4.12
CA LEU A 3 -13.27 -16.27 -5.30
C LEU A 3 -13.30 -15.51 -6.64
N THR A 4 -13.23 -14.19 -6.62
CA THR A 4 -13.15 -13.33 -7.81
C THR A 4 -11.79 -13.41 -8.53
N ASP A 5 -10.73 -13.87 -7.86
CA ASP A 5 -9.39 -13.94 -8.45
C ASP A 5 -9.15 -15.16 -9.35
N LEU A 6 -9.95 -16.23 -9.20
CA LEU A 6 -9.77 -17.49 -9.92
C LEU A 6 -10.07 -17.39 -11.43
N LYS A 7 -10.74 -16.31 -11.87
CA LYS A 7 -11.17 -16.11 -13.27
C LYS A 7 -10.28 -15.20 -14.12
N ARG A 8 -9.11 -14.77 -13.63
CA ARG A 8 -8.16 -14.00 -14.46
C ARG A 8 -7.19 -14.93 -15.19
N LYS A 9 -7.65 -15.62 -16.24
CA LYS A 9 -6.76 -16.22 -17.25
C LYS A 9 -6.12 -15.12 -18.10
N LYS A 10 -5.14 -14.39 -17.54
CA LYS A 10 -4.26 -13.56 -18.37
C LYS A 10 -3.36 -14.51 -19.18
N LEU A 11 -3.48 -14.44 -20.50
CA LEU A 11 -2.56 -15.13 -21.39
C LEU A 11 -1.14 -14.64 -21.06
N LYS A 12 -0.24 -15.58 -20.74
CA LYS A 12 1.17 -15.24 -20.53
C LYS A 12 1.70 -14.62 -21.83
N SER A 13 2.28 -13.42 -21.75
CA SER A 13 2.89 -12.78 -22.92
C SER A 13 3.97 -13.68 -23.49
N LYS A 14 4.06 -13.76 -24.82
CA LYS A 14 5.12 -14.52 -25.49
C LYS A 14 6.49 -14.01 -25.00
N PRO A 15 7.45 -14.90 -24.70
CA PRO A 15 8.80 -14.47 -24.36
C PRO A 15 9.38 -13.67 -25.52
N LYS A 16 10.20 -12.67 -25.20
CA LYS A 16 10.91 -11.88 -26.22
C LYS A 16 11.96 -12.78 -26.87
N SER A 17 12.01 -12.77 -28.19
CA SER A 17 13.10 -13.41 -28.94
C SER A 17 14.37 -12.60 -28.72
N ILE A 18 15.37 -13.21 -28.08
CA ILE A 18 16.69 -12.62 -27.87
C ILE A 18 17.63 -13.05 -29.01
N SER A 19 18.45 -12.13 -29.51
CA SER A 19 19.50 -12.46 -30.49
C SER A 19 20.69 -13.16 -29.82
N ALA A 20 21.49 -13.90 -30.59
CA ALA A 20 22.73 -14.50 -30.09
C ALA A 20 23.70 -13.44 -29.56
N ASP A 21 23.87 -12.33 -30.27
CA ASP A 21 24.75 -11.23 -29.84
C ASP A 21 24.26 -10.56 -28.55
N GLU A 22 22.94 -10.44 -28.39
CA GLU A 22 22.32 -9.88 -27.18
C GLU A 22 22.52 -10.81 -25.98
N PHE A 23 22.42 -12.13 -26.18
CA PHE A 23 22.67 -13.12 -25.15
C PHE A 23 24.13 -13.16 -24.71
N ILE A 24 25.08 -13.08 -25.66
CA ILE A 24 26.52 -13.06 -25.37
C ILE A 24 26.88 -11.80 -24.58
N SER A 25 26.41 -10.64 -25.05
CA SER A 25 26.63 -9.37 -24.35
C SER A 25 26.05 -9.38 -22.93
N ASP A 26 24.87 -9.96 -22.72
CA ASP A 26 24.27 -10.06 -21.38
C ASP A 26 25.07 -11.00 -20.47
N ALA A 27 25.60 -12.10 -21.01
CA ALA A 27 26.45 -13.03 -20.27
C ALA A 27 27.78 -12.39 -19.82
N ASP A 28 28.43 -11.61 -20.70
CA ASP A 28 29.66 -10.88 -20.36
C ASP A 28 29.40 -9.82 -19.28
N ASN A 29 28.29 -9.09 -19.41
CA ASN A 29 27.88 -8.12 -18.39
C ASN A 29 27.54 -8.79 -17.05
N TYR A 30 26.90 -9.95 -17.07
CA TYR A 30 26.63 -10.74 -15.87
C TYR A 30 27.93 -11.21 -15.19
N ALA A 31 28.89 -11.75 -15.96
CA ALA A 31 30.19 -12.16 -15.46
C ALA A 31 30.99 -10.99 -14.87
N ALA A 32 30.86 -9.80 -15.46
CA ALA A 32 31.45 -8.56 -14.95
C ALA A 32 30.66 -7.92 -13.78
N GLY A 33 29.54 -8.52 -13.36
CA GLY A 33 28.68 -8.02 -12.27
C GLY A 33 27.81 -6.81 -12.62
N ARG A 34 27.71 -6.45 -13.90
CA ARG A 34 26.96 -5.29 -14.42
C ARG A 34 25.57 -5.71 -14.89
N ASN A 35 24.71 -6.09 -13.95
CA ASN A 35 23.33 -6.51 -14.25
C ASN A 35 22.40 -5.31 -14.44
N GLU A 36 22.37 -4.72 -15.65
CA GLU A 36 21.50 -3.57 -15.97
C GLU A 36 20.00 -3.89 -15.83
N GLN A 37 19.59 -5.13 -16.11
CA GLN A 37 18.19 -5.55 -15.98
C GLN A 37 17.69 -5.50 -14.52
N LEU A 38 18.54 -5.83 -13.55
CA LEU A 38 18.21 -5.70 -12.12
C LEU A 38 18.10 -4.23 -11.69
N ALA A 39 18.95 -3.36 -12.23
CA ALA A 39 18.89 -1.93 -11.97
C ALA A 39 17.60 -1.30 -12.54
N GLN A 40 17.22 -1.67 -13.76
CA GLN A 40 15.99 -1.19 -14.40
C GLN A 40 14.72 -1.74 -13.74
N GLN A 41 14.73 -2.98 -13.25
CA GLN A 41 13.61 -3.54 -12.47
C GLN A 41 13.46 -2.84 -11.10
N ARG A 42 14.56 -2.49 -10.44
CA ARG A 42 14.55 -1.71 -9.19
C ARG A 42 14.04 -0.28 -9.41
N ALA A 43 14.37 0.34 -10.54
CA ALA A 43 13.90 1.68 -10.90
C ALA A 43 12.40 1.73 -11.23
N LYS A 44 11.81 0.60 -11.69
CA LYS A 44 10.38 0.48 -12.02
C LYS A 44 9.50 -0.01 -10.86
N ALA A 45 10.10 -0.45 -9.76
CA ALA A 45 9.37 -0.81 -8.54
C ALA A 45 9.09 0.48 -7.75
N GLY A 46 7.84 0.95 -7.81
CA GLY A 46 7.38 2.16 -7.14
C GLY A 46 7.64 2.21 -5.63
N LEU A 47 7.68 3.45 -5.12
CA LEU A 47 7.96 3.88 -3.74
C LEU A 47 9.26 3.33 -3.13
N ASN A 48 10.19 4.26 -2.88
CA ASN A 48 11.41 4.05 -2.09
C ASN A 48 11.14 3.10 -0.91
N LYS A 49 11.88 1.99 -0.82
CA LYS A 49 11.69 0.96 0.23
C LYS A 49 11.66 1.53 1.67
N LYS A 50 12.28 2.70 1.88
CA LYS A 50 12.27 3.47 3.13
C LYS A 50 10.89 4.07 3.50
N THR A 51 10.04 4.40 2.53
CA THR A 51 8.69 4.93 2.80
C THR A 51 7.68 3.82 3.07
N SER A 52 7.90 2.63 2.53
CA SER A 52 7.05 1.46 2.81
C SER A 52 7.23 0.95 4.25
N SER A 53 8.40 1.14 4.87
CA SER A 53 8.62 0.75 6.28
C SER A 53 7.95 1.69 7.29
N LEU A 54 7.53 2.88 6.87
CA LEU A 54 6.90 3.86 7.76
C LEU A 54 5.47 3.46 8.15
N TYR A 55 4.75 2.75 7.26
CA TYR A 55 3.36 2.39 7.47
C TYR A 55 3.20 0.88 7.65
N ARG A 56 2.50 0.47 8.70
CA ARG A 56 2.12 -0.93 8.94
C ARG A 56 0.65 -1.14 8.61
N HIS A 57 0.33 -2.28 8.02
CA HIS A 57 -1.07 -2.68 7.82
C HIS A 57 -1.71 -3.06 9.15
N ALA A 58 -2.96 -2.68 9.33
CA ALA A 58 -3.77 -2.99 10.51
C ALA A 58 -5.19 -3.37 10.08
N THR A 59 -5.82 -4.25 10.86
CA THR A 59 -7.21 -4.68 10.68
C THR A 59 -8.00 -4.21 11.90
N PHE A 60 -9.14 -3.56 11.66
CA PHE A 60 -10.02 -3.04 12.70
C PHE A 60 -11.43 -3.58 12.50
N THR A 61 -12.13 -3.81 13.60
CA THR A 61 -13.57 -4.09 13.59
C THR A 61 -14.30 -2.76 13.65
N LEU A 62 -15.20 -2.52 12.69
CA LEU A 62 -16.00 -1.30 12.58
C LEU A 62 -17.45 -1.68 12.29
N THR A 63 -18.39 -0.87 12.75
CA THR A 63 -19.81 -1.04 12.39
C THR A 63 -20.03 -0.67 10.92
N GLU A 64 -21.10 -1.19 10.31
CA GLU A 64 -21.46 -0.87 8.92
C GLU A 64 -21.71 0.63 8.71
N ARG A 65 -22.27 1.28 9.73
CA ARG A 65 -22.49 2.73 9.75
C ARG A 65 -21.15 3.47 9.68
N SER A 66 -20.16 3.09 10.50
CA SER A 66 -18.84 3.71 10.51
C SER A 66 -18.10 3.51 9.19
N ILE A 67 -18.20 2.32 8.57
CA ILE A 67 -17.64 2.06 7.24
C ILE A 67 -18.28 2.99 6.21
N SER A 68 -19.61 3.11 6.22
CA SER A 68 -20.35 3.99 5.30
C SER A 68 -19.98 5.47 5.46
N GLN A 69 -19.77 5.93 6.70
CA GLN A 69 -19.32 7.29 6.99
C GLN A 69 -17.90 7.53 6.49
N LEU A 70 -16.98 6.61 6.76
CA LEU A 70 -15.58 6.68 6.29
C LEU A 70 -15.51 6.72 4.76
N ASP A 71 -16.37 5.97 4.09
CA ASP A 71 -16.43 5.93 2.63
C ASP A 71 -16.93 7.24 2.05
N LYS A 72 -18.01 7.81 2.59
CA LYS A 72 -18.49 9.14 2.19
C LYS A 72 -17.44 10.21 2.39
N LEU A 73 -16.73 10.20 3.53
CA LEU A 73 -15.65 11.15 3.80
C LEU A 73 -14.48 11.00 2.81
N ALA A 74 -14.10 9.77 2.48
CA ALA A 74 -13.06 9.51 1.50
C ALA A 74 -13.41 10.03 0.11
N GLN A 75 -14.65 9.82 -0.35
CA GLN A 75 -15.10 10.31 -1.66
C GLN A 75 -15.18 11.84 -1.70
N ASN A 76 -15.77 12.46 -0.69
CA ASN A 76 -15.97 13.91 -0.66
C ASN A 76 -14.64 14.69 -0.64
N ASN A 77 -13.64 14.17 0.09
CA ASN A 77 -12.35 14.84 0.25
C ASN A 77 -11.26 14.32 -0.69
N GLN A 78 -11.57 13.31 -1.52
CA GLN A 78 -10.59 12.62 -2.40
C GLN A 78 -9.36 12.12 -1.62
N LEU A 79 -9.56 11.69 -0.37
CA LEU A 79 -8.51 11.17 0.50
C LEU A 79 -8.66 9.66 0.67
N ALA A 80 -7.52 8.96 0.78
CA ALA A 80 -7.52 7.56 1.14
C ALA A 80 -8.06 7.36 2.57
N LYS A 81 -8.87 6.31 2.78
CA LYS A 81 -9.45 5.96 4.10
C LYS A 81 -8.39 5.87 5.20
N SER A 82 -7.25 5.26 4.91
CA SER A 82 -6.12 5.15 5.85
C SER A 82 -5.47 6.49 6.21
N LYS A 83 -5.57 7.52 5.35
CA LYS A 83 -5.10 8.88 5.66
C LYS A 83 -6.07 9.57 6.60
N ILE A 84 -7.37 9.43 6.36
CA ILE A 84 -8.42 9.97 7.24
C ILE A 84 -8.28 9.39 8.66
N LEU A 85 -8.11 8.08 8.78
CA LEU A 85 -7.91 7.44 10.08
C LEU A 85 -6.67 7.97 10.81
N ARG A 86 -5.55 8.19 10.10
CA ARG A 86 -4.35 8.78 10.70
C ARG A 86 -4.59 10.18 11.24
N LEU A 87 -5.27 11.04 10.48
CA LEU A 87 -5.63 12.39 10.93
C LEU A 87 -6.56 12.35 12.14
N LEU A 88 -7.59 11.50 12.13
CA LEU A 88 -8.50 11.35 13.25
C LEU A 88 -7.78 10.89 14.53
N ILE A 89 -6.86 9.94 14.42
CA ILE A 89 -6.06 9.47 15.56
C ILE A 89 -5.16 10.59 16.09
N ASP A 90 -4.52 11.35 15.21
CA ASP A 90 -3.64 12.46 15.56
C ASP A 90 -4.40 13.58 16.30
N GLU A 91 -5.52 14.02 15.73
CA GLU A 91 -6.43 15.01 16.32
C GLU A 91 -6.97 14.54 17.69
N PHE A 92 -7.40 13.28 17.78
CA PHE A 92 -7.92 12.71 19.02
C PHE A 92 -6.84 12.65 20.10
N TYR A 93 -5.63 12.21 19.75
CA TYR A 93 -4.49 12.15 20.66
C TYR A 93 -4.11 13.55 21.18
N HIS A 94 -4.03 14.54 20.30
CA HIS A 94 -3.71 15.91 20.69
C HIS A 94 -4.79 16.54 21.57
N ARG A 95 -6.07 16.26 21.30
CA ARG A 95 -7.17 16.74 22.13
C ARG A 95 -7.11 16.18 23.55
N GLN A 96 -6.77 14.91 23.73
CA GLN A 96 -6.61 14.31 25.06
C GLN A 96 -5.43 14.88 25.86
N LEU A 97 -4.36 15.31 25.18
CA LEU A 97 -3.20 15.90 25.83
C LEU A 97 -3.49 17.31 26.39
N LEU A 98 -4.40 18.05 25.74
CA LEU A 98 -4.75 19.42 26.11
C LEU A 98 -5.87 19.49 27.17
N ASP A 99 -6.81 18.54 27.13
CA ASP A 99 -7.93 18.44 28.10
C ASP A 99 -7.86 17.11 28.90
N PRO A 100 -7.05 17.01 29.96
CA PRO A 100 -6.94 15.80 30.76
C PRO A 100 -8.23 15.44 31.53
N SER A 101 -9.24 16.30 31.52
CA SER A 101 -10.54 16.09 32.18
C SER A 101 -11.57 15.31 31.35
N THR A 102 -11.32 15.01 30.07
CA THR A 102 -12.22 14.17 29.24
C THR A 102 -11.91 12.69 29.42
N SER A 103 -11.97 12.20 30.66
CA SER A 103 -11.94 10.77 30.98
C SER A 103 -13.36 10.26 31.24
N LEU A 104 -14.28 10.45 30.30
CA LEU A 104 -15.61 9.83 30.32
C LEU A 104 -16.04 9.57 28.87
N ILE A 105 -15.66 8.40 28.35
CA ILE A 105 -16.45 7.76 27.30
C ILE A 105 -17.32 6.78 28.07
N ASP A 106 -18.60 7.12 28.20
CA ASP A 106 -19.61 6.16 28.65
C ASP A 106 -19.60 4.96 27.70
N ASP A 107 -19.30 3.78 28.26
CA ASP A 107 -19.45 2.46 27.65
C ASP A 107 -20.94 2.13 27.43
N ASN A 108 -21.66 2.96 26.67
CA ASN A 108 -23.03 2.68 26.25
C ASN A 108 -23.26 3.16 24.81
N THR A 109 -22.84 2.33 23.86
CA THR A 109 -23.55 2.20 22.58
C THR A 109 -23.18 0.84 21.97
N ASP A 110 -24.12 -0.10 22.05
CA ASP A 110 -24.20 -1.30 21.20
C ASP A 110 -24.42 -0.91 19.72
#